data_AF-A0A7H4PPP8-F1
#
_entry.id   AF-A0A7H4PPP8-F1
#
_cell.length_a   1.000
_cell.length_b   1.000
_cell.length_c   1.000
_cell.angle_alpha   90.00
_cell.angle_beta   90.00
_cell.angle_gamma   90.00
#
_symmetry.space_group_name_H-M   'P 1'
#
loop_
_entity.id
_entity.type
_entity.pdbx_description
1 polymer ?
#
loop_
_entity_poly.entity_id
_entity_poly.type
_entity_poly.pdbx_seq_one_letter_code
_entity_poly.pdbx_strand_id
1 'polypeptide(L)' 'MSEFKAHRIRPWLGKIHTLKPTLRELQILWGQAIENDADRDRALAWLHERGTQRVVICSEDDAVFCSEAGG' A
#
# COMPACT_ATOMS: atom_id res chain seq x y z
N MET A 1 -9.74 -8.40 -3.90
CA MET A 1 -8.68 -8.48 -4.94
C MET A 1 -7.59 -9.42 -4.43
N SER A 2 -7.10 -10.33 -5.28
CA SER A 2 -6.35 -11.52 -4.85
C SER A 2 -4.87 -11.25 -4.55
N GLU A 3 -4.37 -11.81 -3.45
CA GLU A 3 -2.99 -11.76 -2.92
C GLU A 3 -1.90 -12.00 -3.98
N PHE A 4 -2.25 -12.75 -5.03
CA PHE A 4 -1.39 -13.02 -6.19
C PHE A 4 -0.97 -11.77 -6.97
N LYS A 5 -1.79 -10.71 -7.00
CA LYS A 5 -1.43 -9.46 -7.71
C LYS A 5 -0.34 -8.70 -6.97
N ALA A 6 -0.40 -8.67 -5.64
CA ALA A 6 0.57 -7.97 -4.78
C ALA A 6 2.00 -8.46 -5.03
N HIS A 7 2.21 -9.77 -5.14
CA HIS A 7 3.55 -10.30 -5.39
C HIS A 7 4.09 -9.95 -6.78
N ARG A 8 3.20 -9.85 -7.78
CA ARG A 8 3.55 -9.57 -9.19
C ARG A 8 3.87 -8.10 -9.47
N ILE A 9 3.25 -7.18 -8.71
CA ILE A 9 3.45 -5.73 -8.86
C ILE A 9 4.65 -5.20 -8.06
N ARG A 10 5.21 -5.98 -7.11
CA ARG A 10 6.41 -5.63 -6.35
C ARG A 10 7.56 -5.04 -7.20
N PRO A 11 7.98 -5.66 -8.32
CA PRO A 11 9.04 -5.08 -9.16
C PRO A 11 8.59 -3.87 -10.00
N TRP A 12 7.29 -3.63 -10.13
CA TRP A 12 6.71 -2.53 -10.90
C TRP A 12 6.34 -1.32 -10.03
N LEU A 13 6.48 -1.41 -8.70
CA LEU A 13 6.12 -0.33 -7.76
C LEU A 13 6.78 1.01 -8.10
N GLY A 14 8.02 1.01 -8.59
CA GLY A 14 8.72 2.24 -9.00
C GLY A 14 8.25 2.85 -10.33
N LYS A 15 7.34 2.19 -11.06
CA LYS A 15 6.70 2.70 -12.28
C LYS A 15 5.23 3.07 -12.10
N ILE A 16 4.65 2.76 -10.95
CA ILE A 16 3.23 2.95 -10.68
C ILE A 16 3.05 4.27 -9.93
N HIS A 17 2.41 5.24 -10.59
CA HIS A 17 2.09 6.53 -9.99
C HIS A 17 1.09 6.37 -8.83
N THR A 18 0.02 5.60 -9.04
CA THR A 18 -1.04 5.37 -8.05
C THR A 18 -1.25 3.87 -7.83
N LEU A 19 -1.09 3.42 -6.59
CA LEU A 19 -1.37 2.06 -6.16
C LEU A 19 -2.63 2.06 -5.29
N LYS A 20 -3.58 1.16 -5.57
CA LYS A 20 -4.80 0.98 -4.74
C LYS A 20 -4.82 -0.40 -4.07
N PRO A 21 -3.86 -0.71 -3.18
CA PRO A 21 -3.85 -2.00 -2.49
C PRO A 21 -4.99 -2.06 -1.48
N THR A 22 -5.50 -3.24 -1.20
CA THR A 22 -6.28 -3.49 0.01
C THR A 22 -5.35 -3.58 1.24
N LEU A 23 -5.91 -3.45 2.46
CA LEU A 23 -5.11 -3.55 3.69
C LEU A 23 -4.32 -4.88 3.75
N ARG A 24 -4.96 -5.97 3.31
CA ARG A 24 -4.34 -7.30 3.24
C ARG A 24 -3.19 -7.35 2.22
N GLU A 25 -3.35 -6.71 1.06
CA GLU A 25 -2.27 -6.59 0.08
C GLU A 25 -1.12 -5.75 0.61
N LEU A 26 -1.39 -4.68 1.36
CA LEU A 26 -0.36 -3.87 2.00
C LEU A 26 0.45 -4.68 3.01
N GLN A 27 -0.21 -5.48 3.86
CA GLN A 27 0.46 -6.40 4.79
C GLN A 27 1.36 -7.41 4.04
N ILE A 28 0.89 -7.95 2.93
CA ILE A 28 1.68 -8.87 2.09
C ILE A 28 2.84 -8.15 1.42
N LEU A 29 2.67 -6.91 0.96
CA LEU A 29 3.73 -6.10 0.33
C LEU A 29 4.81 -5.71 1.35
N TRP A 30 4.39 -5.26 2.52
CA TRP A 30 5.26 -4.84 3.61
C TRP A 30 5.95 -6.03 4.29
N GLY A 31 5.27 -7.19 4.32
CA GLY A 31 5.77 -8.41 4.96
C GLY A 31 5.60 -8.44 6.48
N GLN A 32 4.83 -7.50 7.04
CA GLN A 32 4.50 -7.42 8.46
C GLN A 32 2.99 -7.21 8.63
N ALA A 33 2.46 -7.65 9.77
CA ALA A 33 1.07 -7.42 10.13
C ALA A 33 0.86 -5.93 10.48
N ILE A 34 -0.20 -5.35 9.93
CA ILE A 34 -0.63 -3.98 10.25
C ILE A 34 -1.77 -4.11 11.24
N GLU A 35 -1.47 -3.85 12.50
CA GLU A 35 -2.45 -3.89 13.60
C GLU A 35 -2.90 -2.48 13.99
N ASN A 36 -2.03 -1.49 13.81
CA ASN A 36 -2.23 -0.11 14.26
C ASN A 36 -2.12 0.89 13.11
N ASP A 37 -2.66 2.10 13.28
CA ASP A 37 -2.46 3.21 12.33
C ASP A 37 -0.98 3.56 12.15
N ALA A 38 -0.15 3.44 13.19
CA ALA A 38 1.29 3.67 13.11
C ALA A 38 2.00 2.67 12.18
N ASP A 39 1.63 1.39 12.24
CA ASP A 39 2.20 0.36 11.34
C ASP A 39 1.76 0.58 9.90
N ARG A 40 0.52 1.05 9.73
CA ARG A 40 -0.02 1.44 8.42
C ARG A 40 0.78 2.60 7.83
N ASP A 41 1.03 3.64 8.62
CA ASP A 41 1.78 4.82 8.20
C ASP A 41 3.22 4.44 7.80
N ARG A 42 3.86 3.56 8.57
CA ARG A 42 5.19 3.00 8.22
C ARG A 42 5.15 2.18 6.93
N ALA A 43 4.14 1.34 6.74
CA ALA A 43 3.97 0.56 5.51
C ALA A 43 3.74 1.46 4.29
N LEU A 44 2.99 2.56 4.46
CA LEU A 44 2.75 3.58 3.44
C LEU A 44 4.04 4.34 3.10
N ALA A 45 4.77 4.82 4.10
CA ALA A 45 6.07 5.46 3.92
C ALA A 45 7.05 4.56 3.16
N TRP A 46 7.11 3.28 3.51
CA TRP A 46 7.95 2.30 2.81
C TRP A 46 7.55 2.09 1.33
N LEU A 47 6.26 2.18 1.01
CA LEU A 47 5.79 2.15 -0.39
C LEU A 47 6.20 3.42 -1.14
N HIS A 48 6.08 4.57 -0.48
CA HIS A 48 6.46 5.86 -1.04
C HIS A 48 7.95 5.93 -1.36
N GLU A 49 8.81 5.44 -0.46
CA GLU A 49 10.26 5.31 -0.70
C GLU A 49 10.61 4.45 -1.93
N ARG A 50 9.72 3.54 -2.32
CA ARG A 50 9.91 2.65 -3.49
C ARG A 50 9.40 3.25 -4.81
N GLY A 51 8.93 4.50 -4.78
CA GLY A 51 8.53 5.25 -5.98
C GLY A 51 7.02 5.29 -6.22
N THR A 52 6.20 4.81 -5.29
CA THR A 52 4.74 4.97 -5.38
C THR A 52 4.35 6.37 -4.91
N GLN A 53 3.85 7.24 -5.80
CA GLN A 53 3.50 8.61 -5.41
C GLN A 53 2.19 8.68 -4.62
N ARG A 54 1.22 7.82 -4.94
CA ARG A 54 -0.08 7.81 -4.28
C ARG A 54 -0.49 6.40 -3.92
N VAL A 55 -0.80 6.18 -2.64
CA VAL A 55 -1.30 4.90 -2.14
C VAL A 55 -2.71 5.13 -1.60
N VAL A 56 -3.67 4.37 -2.12
CA VAL A 56 -5.06 4.42 -1.66
C VAL A 56 -5.45 3.05 -1.12
N ILE A 57 -5.57 2.93 0.20
CA ILE A 57 -6.06 1.72 0.85
C ILE A 57 -7.57 1.76 0.85
N CYS A 58 -8.21 0.79 0.19
CA CYS A 58 -9.64 0.56 0.33
C CYS A 58 -9.84 -0.66 1.22
N SER A 59 -10.49 -0.46 2.36
CA SER A 59 -11.00 -1.55 3.21
C SER A 59 -12.40 -1.95 2.77
N GLU A 60 -12.80 -3.18 3.09
CA GLU A 60 -14.17 -3.68 2.84
C GLU A 60 -15.22 -2.99 3.73
N ASP A 61 -14.79 -2.30 4.78
CA ASP A 61 -15.61 -1.50 5.71
C ASP A 61 -15.94 -0.09 5.16
N ASP A 62 -15.81 0.13 3.85
CA ASP A 62 -15.94 1.45 3.17
C ASP A 62 -14.90 2.51 3.60
N ALA A 63 -14.02 2.20 4.56
CA ALA A 63 -12.93 3.08 4.94
C ALA A 63 -11.89 3.20 3.81
N VAL A 64 -11.79 4.39 3.22
CA VAL A 64 -10.80 4.75 2.21
C VAL A 64 -9.72 5.62 2.86
N PHE A 65 -8.50 5.10 2.92
CA PHE A 65 -7.33 5.84 3.38
C PHE A 65 -6.48 6.22 2.18
N CYS A 66 -6.25 7.52 1.99
CA CYS A 66 -5.38 8.04 0.94
C CYS A 66 -4.11 8.60 1.58
N SER A 67 -2.95 8.14 1.11
CA SER A 67 -1.66 8.73 1.44
C SER A 67 -0.92 9.10 0.17
N GLU A 68 -0.44 10.34 0.13
CA GLU A 68 0.27 10.92 -1.01
C GLU A 68 1.68 11.30 -0.57
N ALA A 69 2.70 10.80 -1.27
CA ALA A 69 4.06 11.27 -1.12
C ALA A 69 4.28 12.42 -2.09
N GLY A 70 3.93 13.61 -1.64
CA GLY A 70 4.22 14.83 -2.37
C GLY A 70 3.38 16.01 -1.90
N GLY A 71 3.86 16.68 -0.84
CA GLY A 71 3.43 18.04 -0.45
C GLY A 71 2.30 18.09 0.55
#